data_AF-A0A1A9QEX5-F1
#
_entry.id   AF-A0A1A9QEX5-F1
#
_cell.length_a   1.000
_cell.length_b   1.000
_cell.length_c   1.000
_cell.angle_alpha   90.00
_cell.angle_beta   90.00
_cell.angle_gamma   90.00
#
_symmetry.space_group_name_H-M   'P 1'
#
loop_
_entity.id
_entity.type
_entity.pdbx_description
1 polymer ?
#
loop_
_entity_poly.entity_id
_entity_poly.type
_entity_poly.pdbx_seq_one_letter_code
_entity_poly.pdbx_strand_id
1 'polypeptide(L)'
;MNLKYLAIGSASVSAIGGVSYAGFVFMKPKNLREDLAKNNYKTLSTDKGKDKETWTKLLTEYEKNQNPKIEGLDFAGSSDTDAKVEKLQEACKKLYETKKDAQNYSTLLDTAKAWCISDSKKLTNTAATVASADRSAGAGVVPGVPGSTTSGGGH
;
A
#
# COMPACT_ATOMS: atom_id res chain seq x y z
N MET A 1 23.39 12.43 62.84
CA MET A 1 22.28 12.20 63.80
C MET A 1 20.96 11.95 63.04
N ASN A 2 20.52 10.69 63.04
CA ASN A 2 19.13 10.21 63.15
C ASN A 2 18.10 10.54 62.04
N LEU A 3 18.18 9.83 60.91
CA LEU A 3 17.03 9.59 60.04
C LEU A 3 16.17 8.49 60.67
N LYS A 4 15.08 8.89 61.35
CA LYS A 4 14.07 7.97 61.91
C LYS A 4 13.27 7.37 60.76
N TYR A 5 13.62 6.14 60.36
CA TYR A 5 12.79 5.31 59.50
C TYR A 5 11.50 4.96 60.25
N LEU A 6 10.42 5.65 59.89
CA LEU A 6 9.07 5.28 60.32
C LEU A 6 8.64 4.11 59.42
N ALA A 7 8.89 2.89 59.91
CA ALA A 7 8.33 1.68 59.37
C ALA A 7 6.80 1.72 59.55
N ILE A 8 6.09 2.23 58.53
CA ILE A 8 4.64 2.10 58.44
C ILE A 8 4.36 0.79 57.72
N GLY A 9 4.19 -0.26 58.52
CA GLY A 9 3.44 -1.42 58.06
C GLY A 9 2.01 -0.99 57.77
N SER A 10 1.61 -1.04 56.49
CA SER A 10 0.19 -1.07 56.12
C SER A 10 0.02 -1.84 54.83
N ALA A 11 -0.55 -3.03 54.96
CA ALA A 11 -1.27 -3.64 53.85
C ALA A 11 -2.44 -2.72 53.52
N SER A 12 -2.43 -2.09 52.35
CA SER A 12 -3.64 -1.50 51.78
C SER A 12 -3.54 -1.42 50.27
N VAL A 13 -4.39 -2.23 49.64
CA VAL A 13 -4.70 -2.24 48.21
C VAL A 13 -5.12 -0.84 47.80
N SER A 14 -4.30 -0.16 47.02
CA SER A 14 -4.65 1.15 46.46
C SER A 14 -4.73 1.02 44.94
N ALA A 15 -5.97 0.89 44.47
CA ALA A 15 -6.48 0.87 43.11
C ALA A 15 -5.46 0.93 41.96
N ILE A 16 -5.36 -0.16 41.19
CA ILE A 16 -4.87 -0.15 39.80
C ILE A 16 -5.88 0.69 39.00
N GLY A 17 -5.72 2.01 39.07
CA GLY A 17 -6.62 2.99 38.46
C GLY A 17 -5.88 4.24 38.00
N GLY A 18 -4.58 4.11 37.70
CA GLY A 18 -3.79 5.17 37.11
C GLY A 18 -3.67 4.98 35.60
N VAL A 19 -4.68 5.40 34.83
CA VAL A 19 -4.41 5.74 33.41
C VAL A 19 -3.72 7.08 33.43
N SER A 20 -2.39 7.05 33.58
CA SER A 20 -1.58 8.25 33.40
C SER A 20 -1.75 8.72 31.96
N TYR A 21 -2.15 9.98 31.76
CA TYR A 21 -2.26 10.63 30.45
C TYR A 21 -0.95 10.52 29.61
N ALA A 22 0.18 10.23 30.26
CA ALA A 22 1.44 9.91 29.61
C ALA A 22 1.36 8.69 28.67
N GLY A 23 0.51 7.70 28.94
CA GLY A 23 0.36 6.51 28.10
C GLY A 23 -0.23 6.80 26.71
N PHE A 24 -1.12 7.81 26.61
CA PHE A 24 -1.80 8.13 25.35
C PHE A 24 -0.90 8.92 24.38
N VAL A 25 0.07 9.69 24.92
CA VAL A 25 1.04 10.44 24.12
C VAL A 25 2.13 9.50 23.57
N PHE A 26 2.49 8.46 24.32
CA PHE A 26 3.46 7.44 23.88
C PHE A 26 2.96 6.53 22.75
N MET A 27 1.64 6.46 22.54
CA MET A 27 1.04 5.64 21.47
C MET A 27 0.90 6.38 20.15
N LYS A 28 1.29 7.66 20.01
CA LYS A 28 1.20 8.33 18.70
C LYS A 28 2.34 7.83 17.79
N PRO A 29 2.04 7.40 16.55
CA PRO A 29 3.07 6.94 15.62
C PRO A 29 4.04 8.09 15.37
N LYS A 30 5.34 7.83 15.50
CA LYS A 30 6.38 8.86 15.38
C LYS A 30 6.65 9.21 13.92
N ASN A 31 6.35 8.29 13.01
CA ASN A 31 6.59 8.43 11.58
C ASN A 31 5.51 7.75 10.72
N LEU A 32 5.52 8.02 9.42
CA LEU A 32 4.52 7.52 8.46
C LEU A 32 4.39 5.99 8.48
N ARG A 33 5.49 5.25 8.64
CA ARG A 33 5.47 3.78 8.72
C ARG A 33 4.62 3.26 9.87
N GLU A 34 4.75 3.87 11.06
CA GLU A 34 3.96 3.47 12.22
C GLU A 34 2.49 3.85 12.05
N ASP A 35 2.19 4.96 11.36
CA ASP A 35 0.81 5.36 11.07
C ASP A 35 0.15 4.38 10.09
N LEU A 36 0.88 3.97 9.04
CA LEU A 36 0.43 2.93 8.11
C LEU A 36 0.20 1.59 8.82
N ALA A 37 1.14 1.16 9.65
CA ALA A 37 1.03 -0.09 10.42
C ALA A 37 -0.16 -0.07 11.39
N LYS A 38 -0.39 1.05 12.08
CA LYS A 38 -1.56 1.24 12.96
C LYS A 38 -2.89 1.14 12.24
N ASN A 39 -2.94 1.57 10.98
CA ASN A 39 -4.14 1.50 10.16
C ASN A 39 -4.27 0.16 9.41
N ASN A 40 -3.47 -0.87 9.78
CA ASN A 40 -3.45 -2.19 9.14
C ASN A 40 -3.07 -2.18 7.67
N TYR A 41 -2.38 -1.13 7.18
CA TYR A 41 -1.84 -1.14 5.83
C TYR A 41 -0.56 -1.97 5.78
N LYS A 42 -0.50 -2.90 4.82
CA LYS A 42 0.68 -3.71 4.58
C LYS A 42 1.67 -2.93 3.69
N THR A 43 2.76 -2.48 4.28
CA THR A 43 3.85 -1.78 3.57
C THR A 43 4.61 -2.76 2.67
N LEU A 44 4.94 -2.37 1.44
CA LEU A 44 5.83 -3.17 0.60
C LEU A 44 7.23 -3.23 1.21
N SER A 45 7.93 -4.35 1.00
CA SER A 45 9.35 -4.42 1.31
C SER A 45 10.12 -3.49 0.38
N THR A 46 10.97 -2.65 0.96
CA THR A 46 11.95 -1.85 0.21
C THR A 46 13.28 -2.60 0.04
N ASP A 47 13.30 -3.89 0.33
CA ASP A 47 14.46 -4.77 0.11
C ASP A 47 14.56 -5.17 -1.36
N LYS A 48 15.79 -5.23 -1.86
CA LYS A 48 16.08 -5.57 -3.26
C LYS A 48 15.58 -6.98 -3.59
N GLY A 49 14.78 -7.09 -4.65
CA GLY A 49 14.23 -8.36 -5.14
C GLY A 49 12.96 -8.85 -4.44
N LYS A 50 12.50 -8.21 -3.36
CA LYS A 50 11.20 -8.51 -2.74
C LYS A 50 10.09 -7.69 -3.40
N ASP A 51 8.90 -8.30 -3.51
CA ASP A 51 7.71 -7.68 -4.10
C ASP A 51 7.95 -7.09 -5.50
N LYS A 52 8.93 -7.64 -6.26
CA LYS A 52 9.41 -7.07 -7.52
C LYS A 52 8.28 -6.89 -8.55
N GLU A 53 7.38 -7.88 -8.65
CA GLU A 53 6.24 -7.79 -9.56
C GLU A 53 5.29 -6.64 -9.17
N THR A 54 4.97 -6.52 -7.88
CA THR A 54 4.13 -5.46 -7.32
C THR A 54 4.76 -4.09 -7.54
N TRP A 55 6.06 -3.96 -7.28
CA TRP A 55 6.82 -2.73 -7.53
C TRP A 55 6.87 -2.37 -9.02
N THR A 56 7.02 -3.36 -9.91
CA THR A 56 7.03 -3.13 -11.36
C THR A 56 5.66 -2.65 -11.85
N LYS A 57 4.57 -3.23 -11.33
CA LYS A 57 3.19 -2.76 -11.61
C LYS A 57 2.98 -1.35 -11.10
N LEU A 58 3.40 -1.04 -9.87
CA LEU A 58 3.32 0.30 -9.30
C LEU A 58 4.14 1.33 -10.08
N LEU A 59 5.35 0.96 -10.51
CA LEU A 59 6.20 1.79 -11.35
C LEU A 59 5.49 2.12 -12.67
N THR A 60 4.90 1.11 -13.32
CA THR A 60 4.14 1.28 -14.56
C THR A 60 2.98 2.25 -14.37
N GLU A 61 2.24 2.12 -13.26
CA GLU A 61 1.14 3.04 -12.94
C GLU A 61 1.62 4.44 -12.60
N TYR A 62 2.78 4.57 -11.95
CA TYR A 62 3.39 5.85 -11.63
C TYR A 62 3.86 6.57 -12.90
N GLU A 63 4.47 5.85 -13.85
CA GLU A 63 4.87 6.41 -15.14
C GLU A 63 3.66 6.87 -15.98
N LYS A 64 2.51 6.18 -15.86
CA LYS A 64 1.25 6.61 -16.49
C LYS A 64 0.60 7.79 -15.75
N ASN A 65 0.63 7.78 -14.42
CA ASN A 65 -0.06 8.75 -13.58
C ASN A 65 0.75 9.02 -12.32
N GLN A 66 1.54 10.09 -12.35
CA GLN A 66 2.36 10.52 -11.22
C GLN A 66 1.56 11.20 -10.11
N ASN A 67 0.24 11.01 -9.98
CA ASN A 67 -0.59 11.70 -8.98
C ASN A 67 -1.06 10.73 -7.88
N PRO A 68 -0.71 10.96 -6.59
CA PRO A 68 0.13 12.05 -6.07
C PRO A 68 1.62 11.88 -6.40
N LYS A 69 2.31 12.99 -6.68
CA LYS A 69 3.74 12.96 -7.09
C LYS A 69 4.63 12.84 -5.87
N ILE A 70 5.61 11.95 -5.93
CA ILE A 70 6.64 11.86 -4.91
C ILE A 70 7.69 12.94 -5.21
N GLU A 71 7.84 13.91 -4.31
CA GLU A 71 8.85 14.97 -4.45
C GLU A 71 10.26 14.39 -4.48
N GLY A 72 11.07 14.87 -5.43
CA GLY A 72 12.44 14.39 -5.64
C GLY A 72 12.55 13.00 -6.26
N LEU A 73 11.43 12.37 -6.64
CA LEU A 73 11.45 11.15 -7.43
C LEU A 73 11.35 11.50 -8.92
N ASP A 74 12.42 11.23 -9.63
CA ASP A 74 12.51 11.37 -11.07
C ASP A 74 13.30 10.20 -11.66
N PHE A 75 12.83 9.69 -12.80
CA PHE A 75 13.43 8.55 -13.48
C PHE A 75 14.32 8.95 -14.66
N ALA A 76 14.55 10.25 -14.88
CA ALA A 76 15.37 10.72 -15.99
C ALA A 76 16.77 10.11 -15.90
N GLY A 77 17.20 9.48 -16.99
CA GLY A 77 18.50 8.82 -17.12
C GLY A 77 18.54 7.35 -16.68
N SER A 78 17.44 6.77 -16.20
CA SER A 78 17.36 5.33 -15.93
C SER A 78 16.46 4.65 -16.96
N SER A 79 17.01 3.79 -17.82
CA SER A 79 16.23 2.94 -18.73
C SER A 79 15.87 1.59 -18.10
N ASP A 80 16.66 1.16 -17.11
CA ASP A 80 16.49 -0.12 -16.42
C ASP A 80 15.30 -0.09 -15.46
N THR A 81 14.37 -1.01 -15.64
CA THR A 81 13.17 -1.15 -14.79
C THR A 81 13.57 -1.45 -13.35
N ASP A 82 14.58 -2.31 -13.13
CA ASP A 82 15.11 -2.60 -11.80
C ASP A 82 15.66 -1.35 -11.11
N ALA A 83 16.42 -0.51 -11.81
CA ALA A 83 16.95 0.73 -11.24
C ALA A 83 15.83 1.72 -10.87
N LYS A 84 14.79 1.83 -11.71
CA LYS A 84 13.60 2.65 -11.40
C LYS A 84 12.82 2.12 -10.21
N VAL A 85 12.67 0.79 -10.10
CA VAL A 85 12.04 0.14 -8.94
C VAL A 85 12.84 0.45 -7.68
N GLU A 86 14.17 0.36 -7.70
CA GLU A 86 15.03 0.72 -6.57
C GLU A 86 14.82 2.19 -6.15
N LYS A 87 14.75 3.12 -7.12
CA LYS A 87 14.46 4.55 -6.83
C LYS A 87 13.10 4.75 -6.17
N LEU A 88 12.07 4.04 -6.64
CA LEU A 88 10.73 4.07 -6.07
C LEU A 88 10.71 3.49 -4.64
N GLN A 89 11.45 2.39 -4.41
CA GLN A 89 11.65 1.80 -3.08
C GLN A 89 12.35 2.77 -2.12
N GLU A 90 13.41 3.44 -2.56
CA GLU A 90 14.12 4.45 -1.77
C GLU A 90 13.23 5.65 -1.43
N ALA A 91 12.44 6.12 -2.39
CA ALA A 91 11.44 7.16 -2.17
C ALA A 91 10.43 6.75 -1.09
N CYS A 92 9.88 5.55 -1.18
CA CYS A 92 8.97 5.01 -0.18
C CYS A 92 9.63 4.84 1.19
N LYS A 93 10.91 4.46 1.24
CA LYS A 93 11.69 4.40 2.48
C LYS A 93 11.82 5.78 3.13
N LYS A 94 12.14 6.82 2.36
CA LYS A 94 12.19 8.22 2.85
C LYS A 94 10.84 8.69 3.37
N LEU A 95 9.75 8.34 2.68
CA LEU A 95 8.39 8.60 3.15
C LEU A 95 8.17 7.92 4.51
N TYR A 96 8.48 6.65 4.66
CA TYR A 96 8.34 5.92 5.92
C TYR A 96 9.05 6.56 7.10
N GLU A 97 10.20 7.19 6.87
CA GLU A 97 11.01 7.87 7.89
C GLU A 97 10.51 9.30 8.21
N THR A 98 9.58 9.83 7.42
CA THR A 98 9.01 11.17 7.64
C THR A 98 8.21 11.22 8.95
N LYS A 99 8.55 12.18 9.79
CA LYS A 99 7.94 12.41 11.12
C LYS A 99 6.65 13.22 11.03
N LYS A 100 5.79 13.09 12.05
CA LYS A 100 4.51 13.82 12.17
C LYS A 100 4.62 15.35 12.22
N ASP A 101 5.81 15.89 12.48
CA ASP A 101 6.07 17.32 12.54
C ASP A 101 6.23 17.97 11.15
N ALA A 102 6.30 17.17 10.08
CA ALA A 102 6.41 17.69 8.73
C ALA A 102 5.15 18.49 8.34
N GLN A 103 5.32 19.71 7.83
CA GLN A 103 4.21 20.56 7.38
C GLN A 103 3.32 19.88 6.32
N ASN A 104 3.88 18.96 5.53
CA ASN A 104 3.19 18.21 4.49
C ASN A 104 2.85 16.77 4.89
N TYR A 105 2.82 16.45 6.19
CA TYR A 105 2.65 15.08 6.67
C TYR A 105 1.40 14.38 6.10
N SER A 106 0.25 15.08 6.03
CA SER A 106 -1.00 14.51 5.51
C SER A 106 -0.88 14.15 4.03
N THR A 107 -0.27 15.02 3.22
CA THR A 107 -0.05 14.79 1.79
C THR A 107 0.94 13.64 1.55
N LEU A 108 2.01 13.60 2.35
CA LEU A 108 3.02 12.52 2.29
C LEU A 108 2.43 11.18 2.73
N LEU A 109 1.51 11.17 3.70
CA LEU A 109 0.78 9.98 4.12
C LEU A 109 -0.13 9.46 3.00
N ASP A 110 -0.87 10.33 2.33
CA ASP A 110 -1.72 9.93 1.20
C ASP A 110 -0.87 9.39 0.04
N THR A 111 0.26 10.04 -0.22
CA THR A 111 1.24 9.59 -1.23
C THR A 111 1.81 8.21 -0.89
N ALA A 112 2.18 7.97 0.37
CA ALA A 112 2.66 6.67 0.81
C ALA A 112 1.58 5.58 0.72
N LYS A 113 0.31 5.91 0.99
CA LYS A 113 -0.83 4.99 0.80
C LYS A 113 -1.11 4.72 -0.69
N ALA A 114 -0.80 5.66 -1.57
CA ALA A 114 -0.99 5.47 -3.01
C ALA A 114 0.09 4.58 -3.63
N TRP A 115 1.34 4.66 -3.16
CA TRP A 115 2.49 4.06 -3.87
C TRP A 115 3.30 3.04 -3.07
N CYS A 116 3.24 3.05 -1.75
CA CYS A 116 4.17 2.28 -0.90
C CYS A 116 3.53 1.06 -0.21
N ILE A 117 2.23 0.84 -0.39
CA ILE A 117 1.50 -0.28 0.25
C ILE A 117 1.03 -1.31 -0.78
N SER A 118 0.85 -2.56 -0.34
CA SER A 118 0.46 -3.67 -1.23
C SER A 118 -0.99 -3.58 -1.69
N ASP A 119 -1.81 -2.88 -0.91
CA ASP A 119 -3.24 -2.70 -1.13
C ASP A 119 -3.53 -1.30 -1.70
N SER A 120 -2.56 -0.72 -2.41
CA SER A 120 -2.69 0.60 -3.00
C SER A 120 -3.80 0.59 -4.04
N LYS A 121 -4.69 1.59 -3.97
CA LYS A 121 -5.81 1.76 -4.93
C LYS A 121 -5.35 1.76 -6.39
N LYS A 122 -4.10 2.14 -6.65
CA LYS A 122 -3.46 2.12 -7.97
C LYS A 122 -3.35 0.70 -8.54
N LEU A 123 -2.98 -0.29 -7.71
CA LEU A 123 -2.93 -1.70 -8.12
C LEU A 123 -4.33 -2.30 -8.37
N THR A 124 -5.32 -1.91 -7.57
CA THR A 124 -6.70 -2.43 -7.67
C THR A 124 -7.39 -1.97 -8.96
N ASN A 125 -7.10 -0.76 -9.44
CA ASN A 125 -7.73 -0.20 -10.64
C ASN A 125 -7.20 -0.86 -11.93
N THR A 126 -5.94 -1.29 -11.95
CA THR A 126 -5.38 -2.08 -13.06
C THR A 126 -6.04 -3.45 -13.18
N ALA A 127 -6.35 -4.11 -12.05
CA ALA A 127 -7.06 -5.39 -12.03
C ALA A 127 -8.52 -5.26 -12.55
N ALA A 128 -9.21 -4.16 -12.22
CA ALA A 128 -10.55 -3.89 -12.73
C ALA A 128 -10.58 -3.61 -14.24
N THR A 129 -9.51 -3.01 -14.78
CA THR A 129 -9.43 -2.69 -16.22
C THR A 129 -9.13 -3.94 -17.06
N VAL A 130 -8.34 -4.89 -16.57
CA VAL A 130 -8.11 -6.18 -17.26
C VAL A 130 -9.32 -7.12 -17.19
N ALA A 131 -10.08 -7.09 -16.09
CA ALA A 131 -11.34 -7.84 -15.99
C ALA A 131 -12.44 -7.31 -16.92
N SER A 132 -12.32 -6.07 -17.38
CA SER A 132 -13.27 -5.43 -18.30
C SER A 132 -12.90 -5.61 -19.78
N ALA A 133 -11.63 -5.93 -20.09
CA ALA A 133 -11.16 -6.18 -21.45
C ALA A 133 -11.42 -7.63 -21.93
N ASP A 134 -11.60 -8.59 -21.01
CA ASP A 134 -11.84 -10.02 -21.31
C ASP A 134 -13.32 -10.39 -21.50
N ARG A 135 -14.20 -9.41 -21.78
CA ARG A 135 -15.60 -9.67 -22.17
C ARG A 135 -15.93 -9.33 -23.63
N SER A 136 -14.92 -9.10 -24.47
CA SER A 136 -15.14 -8.86 -25.91
C SER A 136 -14.31 -9.73 -26.86
N ALA A 137 -13.62 -10.75 -26.35
CA ALA A 137 -13.05 -11.81 -27.18
C ALA A 137 -13.18 -13.12 -26.39
N GLY A 138 -13.96 -14.13 -26.75
CA GLY A 138 -14.90 -14.34 -27.83
C GLY A 138 -15.49 -15.73 -27.64
N ALA A 139 -16.70 -15.96 -28.13
CA ALA A 139 -17.21 -17.30 -28.43
C ALA A 139 -18.31 -17.17 -29.47
N GLY A 140 -17.91 -17.20 -30.73
CA GLY A 140 -18.82 -17.61 -31.79
C GLY A 140 -19.29 -19.03 -31.51
N VAL A 141 -20.61 -19.21 -31.49
CA VAL A 141 -21.24 -20.52 -31.65
C VAL A 141 -22.43 -20.34 -32.59
N VAL A 142 -22.18 -20.44 -33.89
CA VAL A 142 -23.08 -21.07 -34.86
C VAL A 142 -22.18 -21.99 -35.68
N PRO A 143 -22.52 -23.27 -35.97
CA PRO A 143 -23.86 -23.71 -36.40
C PRO A 143 -24.33 -25.07 -35.80
N GLY A 144 -25.64 -25.33 -35.86
CA GLY A 144 -26.18 -26.65 -35.49
C GLY A 144 -27.70 -26.70 -35.51
N VAL A 145 -28.31 -26.61 -36.70
CA VAL A 145 -29.71 -26.97 -36.90
C VAL A 145 -29.76 -28.22 -37.78
N PRO A 146 -30.32 -29.35 -37.31
CA PRO A 146 -30.67 -30.46 -38.17
C PRO A 146 -32.04 -30.17 -38.79
N GLY A 147 -32.10 -30.06 -40.11
CA GLY A 147 -33.33 -29.86 -40.87
C GLY A 147 -33.16 -30.35 -42.30
N SER A 148 -33.44 -31.63 -42.50
CA SER A 148 -33.58 -32.29 -43.79
C SER A 148 -34.45 -31.48 -44.76
N THR A 149 -34.14 -31.50 -46.06
CA THR A 149 -34.98 -32.08 -47.14
C THR A 149 -34.45 -31.64 -48.53
N THR A 150 -33.93 -32.64 -49.26
CA THR A 150 -34.02 -32.90 -50.72
C THR A 150 -33.70 -31.79 -51.73
N SER A 151 -32.57 -32.01 -52.42
CA SER A 151 -32.29 -31.54 -53.78
C SER A 151 -32.89 -32.53 -54.79
N GLY A 152 -33.61 -32.01 -55.79
CA GLY A 152 -34.00 -32.72 -57.01
C GLY A 152 -33.81 -31.77 -58.18
N GLY A 153 -32.83 -32.07 -59.03
CA GLY A 153 -32.40 -31.19 -60.12
C GLY A 153 -33.11 -31.41 -61.46
N GLY A 154 -32.58 -30.73 -62.48
CA GLY A 154 -32.63 -31.18 -63.87
C GLY A 154 -33.50 -30.36 -64.82
N HIS A 155 -32.79 -29.81 -65.82
CA HIS A 155 -33.22 -29.28 -67.11
C HIS A 155 -33.59 -27.79 -67.19
#